data_AF-A0A931XSS1-F1
#
_entry.id   AF-A0A931XSS1-F1
#
_cell.length_a   1.000
_cell.length_b   1.000
_cell.length_c   1.000
_cell.angle_alpha   90.00
_cell.angle_beta   90.00
_cell.angle_gamma   90.00
#
_symmetry.space_group_name_H-M   'P 1'
#
loop_
_entity.id
_entity.type
_entity.pdbx_description
1 polymer ?
#
loop_
_entity_poly.entity_id
_entity_poly.type
_entity_poly.pdbx_seq_one_letter_code
_entity_poly.pdbx_strand_id
1 'polypeptide(L)'
;MERVIYDGCILAIIVRNDYSNNGISFFTPDEYSQQLAYMHHQAGKVIDPHVHNPVQREVMLTQEVIFIKRGKLRVDFYGQNRNYIESRILYAGDTILLAAGGHGFEVLEEIEMIEVKQGPYAGENDKTRFTGIIASELVVRSGND
;
A
#
# COMPACT_ATOMS: atom_id res chain seq x y z
N MET A 1 -10.84 -2.81 5.37
CA MET A 1 -9.90 -1.85 4.78
C MET A 1 -9.40 -0.97 5.90
N GLU A 2 -8.11 -0.74 5.97
CA GLU A 2 -7.43 0.04 7.01
C GLU A 2 -6.60 1.15 6.38
N ARG A 3 -6.43 2.25 7.11
CA ARG A 3 -5.50 3.33 6.75
C ARG A 3 -4.50 3.52 7.87
N VAL A 4 -3.24 3.68 7.51
CA VAL A 4 -2.18 4.13 8.41
C VAL A 4 -2.00 5.62 8.17
N ILE A 5 -2.36 6.43 9.16
CA ILE A 5 -2.37 7.90 9.05
C ILE A 5 -1.41 8.46 10.09
N TYR A 6 -0.54 9.36 9.66
CA TYR A 6 0.36 10.10 10.54
C TYR A 6 0.41 11.56 10.10
N ASP A 7 0.17 12.48 11.06
CA ASP A 7 0.17 13.92 10.84
C ASP A 7 -0.72 14.37 9.66
N GLY A 8 -1.93 13.79 9.58
CA GLY A 8 -2.89 14.05 8.50
C GLY A 8 -2.53 13.44 7.14
N CYS A 9 -1.39 12.74 7.02
CA CYS A 9 -0.95 12.08 5.79
C CYS A 9 -1.25 10.57 5.84
N ILE A 10 -1.78 10.01 4.74
CA ILE A 10 -1.96 8.56 4.60
C ILE A 10 -0.60 7.96 4.21
N LEU A 11 0.02 7.21 5.11
CA LEU A 11 1.24 6.47 4.83
C LEU A 11 0.94 5.21 4.02
N ALA A 12 -0.15 4.52 4.36
CA ALA A 12 -0.55 3.30 3.68
C ALA A 12 -2.05 3.03 3.73
N ILE A 13 -2.53 2.24 2.77
CA ILE A 13 -3.89 1.70 2.72
C ILE A 13 -3.78 0.17 2.63
N ILE A 14 -4.41 -0.55 3.55
CA ILE A 14 -4.43 -2.01 3.55
C ILE A 14 -5.85 -2.50 3.22
N VAL A 15 -5.98 -3.23 2.11
CA VAL A 15 -7.18 -3.95 1.74
C VAL A 15 -7.00 -5.40 2.21
N ARG A 16 -7.70 -5.74 3.29
CA ARG A 16 -7.67 -7.09 3.85
C ARG A 16 -8.28 -8.10 2.91
N ASN A 17 -7.80 -9.34 2.95
CA ASN A 17 -8.31 -10.45 2.14
C ASN A 17 -9.84 -10.66 2.29
N ASP A 18 -10.38 -10.37 3.48
CA ASP A 18 -11.81 -10.49 3.78
C ASP A 18 -12.63 -9.22 3.49
N TYR A 19 -12.01 -8.17 2.93
CA TYR A 19 -12.74 -6.96 2.55
C TYR A 19 -13.71 -7.27 1.40
N SER A 20 -14.95 -6.84 1.57
CA SER A 20 -15.97 -6.92 0.53
C SER A 20 -16.88 -5.70 0.56
N ASN A 21 -17.28 -5.25 -0.62
CA ASN A 21 -18.32 -4.26 -0.83
C ASN A 21 -19.03 -4.55 -2.16
N ASN A 22 -20.23 -4.04 -2.39
CA ASN A 22 -20.86 -4.12 -3.71
C ASN A 22 -20.41 -2.93 -4.57
N GLY A 23 -20.23 -3.15 -5.87
CA GLY A 23 -19.85 -2.10 -6.82
C GLY A 23 -18.36 -1.77 -6.76
N ILE A 24 -18.03 -0.49 -6.92
CA ILE A 24 -16.64 0.00 -6.97
C ILE A 24 -16.38 0.84 -5.72
N SER A 25 -15.25 0.58 -5.05
CA SER A 25 -14.75 1.36 -3.93
C SER A 25 -13.36 1.89 -4.26
N PHE A 26 -13.24 3.20 -4.49
CA PHE A 26 -11.95 3.88 -4.61
C PHE A 26 -11.42 4.21 -3.22
N PHE A 27 -10.15 3.87 -2.95
CA PHE A 27 -9.56 4.07 -1.62
C PHE A 27 -8.60 5.25 -1.54
N THR A 28 -8.04 5.64 -2.68
CA THR A 28 -7.06 6.70 -2.86
C THR A 28 -7.73 8.04 -3.23
N PRO A 29 -7.20 9.17 -2.74
CA PRO A 29 -7.54 10.49 -3.27
C PRO A 29 -7.24 10.65 -4.77
N ASP A 30 -7.91 11.60 -5.43
CA ASP A 30 -7.79 11.82 -6.89
C ASP A 30 -6.41 12.38 -7.29
N GLU A 31 -5.73 13.04 -6.37
CA GLU A 31 -4.40 13.62 -6.56
C GLU A 31 -3.25 12.60 -6.47
N TYR A 32 -3.54 11.33 -6.13
CA TYR A 32 -2.50 10.30 -6.04
C TYR A 32 -2.02 9.89 -7.43
N SER A 33 -0.71 9.61 -7.53
CA SER A 33 -0.12 9.12 -8.77
C SER A 33 -0.57 7.70 -9.12
N GLN A 34 -1.04 6.93 -8.13
CA GLN A 34 -1.72 5.64 -8.29
C GLN A 34 -3.10 5.62 -7.65
N GLN A 35 -4.07 4.99 -8.33
CA GLN A 35 -5.37 4.67 -7.75
C GLN A 35 -5.46 3.20 -7.33
N LEU A 36 -5.94 2.98 -6.11
CA LEU A 36 -6.31 1.65 -5.63
C LEU A 36 -7.83 1.57 -5.47
N ALA A 37 -8.45 0.59 -6.14
CA ALA A 37 -9.88 0.35 -6.06
C ALA A 37 -10.19 -1.14 -5.90
N TYR A 38 -11.23 -1.43 -5.11
CA TYR A 38 -11.88 -2.74 -5.07
C TYR A 38 -13.13 -2.71 -5.96
N MET A 39 -13.32 -3.77 -6.75
CA MET A 39 -14.46 -3.88 -7.66
C MET A 39 -15.12 -5.25 -7.50
N HIS A 40 -16.43 -5.25 -7.24
CA HIS A 40 -17.23 -6.45 -7.13
C HIS A 40 -18.58 -6.26 -7.85
N HIS A 41 -18.82 -7.11 -8.84
CA HIS A 41 -20.01 -7.10 -9.65
C HIS A 41 -20.63 -8.49 -9.72
N GLN A 42 -21.96 -8.53 -9.77
CA GLN A 42 -22.71 -9.76 -10.01
C GLN A 42 -22.51 -10.24 -11.45
N ALA A 43 -22.66 -11.55 -11.66
CA ALA A 43 -22.60 -12.16 -12.98
C ALA A 43 -23.59 -11.49 -13.96
N GLY A 44 -23.15 -11.25 -15.20
CA GLY A 44 -23.93 -10.58 -16.23
C GLY A 44 -23.77 -9.05 -16.29
N LYS A 45 -23.07 -8.43 -15.34
CA LYS A 45 -22.70 -7.00 -15.45
C LYS A 45 -21.72 -6.81 -16.61
N VAL A 46 -22.08 -5.94 -17.55
CA VAL A 46 -21.18 -5.46 -18.61
C VAL A 46 -20.41 -4.24 -18.10
N ILE A 47 -19.09 -4.25 -18.27
CA ILE A 47 -18.20 -3.10 -18.09
C ILE A 47 -17.84 -2.60 -19.48
N ASP A 48 -18.15 -1.34 -19.76
CA ASP A 48 -17.98 -0.79 -21.11
C ASP A 48 -16.49 -0.71 -21.49
N PRO A 49 -16.12 -1.14 -22.71
CA PRO A 49 -14.75 -1.00 -23.19
C PRO A 49 -14.42 0.49 -23.36
N HIS A 50 -13.24 0.89 -22.92
CA HIS A 50 -12.76 2.27 -23.04
C HIS A 50 -11.24 2.30 -23.25
N VAL A 51 -10.75 3.42 -23.77
CA VAL A 51 -9.32 3.73 -23.87
C VAL A 51 -9.02 4.95 -23.01
N HIS A 52 -7.81 5.05 -22.50
CA HIS A 52 -7.39 6.21 -21.72
C HIS A 52 -6.92 7.33 -22.63
N ASN A 53 -7.36 8.56 -22.33
CA ASN A 53 -6.90 9.76 -23.03
C ASN A 53 -5.45 10.08 -22.64
N PRO A 54 -4.64 10.65 -23.56
CA PRO A 54 -3.34 11.18 -23.21
C PRO A 54 -3.54 12.36 -22.23
N VAL A 55 -2.95 12.23 -21.05
CA VAL A 55 -2.99 13.25 -20.00
C VAL A 55 -1.60 13.35 -19.40
N GLN A 56 -1.04 14.55 -19.40
CA GLN A 56 0.25 14.82 -18.75
C GLN A 56 0.08 14.76 -17.23
N ARG A 57 1.01 14.09 -16.56
CA ARG A 57 1.06 13.96 -15.09
C ARG A 57 2.49 14.18 -14.62
N GLU A 58 2.63 14.79 -13.46
CA GLU A 58 3.89 14.92 -12.74
C GLU A 58 3.89 13.95 -11.57
N VAL A 59 4.97 13.19 -11.40
CA VAL A 59 5.12 12.20 -10.32
C VAL A 59 6.34 12.59 -9.52
N MET A 60 6.11 13.01 -8.27
CA MET A 60 7.18 13.47 -7.37
C MET A 60 7.79 12.32 -6.55
N LEU A 61 6.98 11.30 -6.25
CA LEU A 61 7.34 10.19 -5.39
C LEU A 61 6.77 8.89 -5.97
N THR A 62 7.54 7.82 -5.81
CA THR A 62 7.13 6.47 -6.20
C THR A 62 6.18 5.91 -5.14
N GLN A 63 4.95 5.60 -5.58
CA GLN A 63 4.02 4.77 -4.81
C GLN A 63 4.15 3.31 -5.25
N GLU A 64 3.85 2.40 -4.34
CA GLU A 64 3.91 0.96 -4.63
C GLU A 64 2.73 0.20 -4.01
N VAL A 65 2.21 -0.75 -4.77
CA VAL A 65 1.19 -1.70 -4.34
C VAL A 65 1.82 -3.08 -4.23
N ILE A 66 1.62 -3.74 -3.09
CA ILE A 66 2.09 -5.11 -2.86
C ILE A 66 0.88 -6.01 -2.62
N PHE A 67 0.84 -7.13 -3.36
CA PHE A 67 -0.13 -8.21 -3.20
C PHE A 67 0.55 -9.38 -2.51
N ILE A 68 0.04 -9.81 -1.36
CA ILE A 68 0.60 -10.95 -0.62
C ILE A 68 -0.05 -12.23 -1.15
N LYS A 69 0.72 -13.08 -1.84
CA LYS A 69 0.21 -14.36 -2.37
C LYS A 69 0.23 -15.47 -1.32
N ARG A 70 1.29 -15.51 -0.50
CA ARG A 70 1.51 -16.50 0.56
C ARG A 70 2.38 -15.87 1.64
N GLY A 71 2.21 -16.29 2.89
CA GLY A 71 3.14 -15.97 3.98
C GLY A 71 2.62 -14.90 4.94
N LYS A 72 3.54 -14.39 5.75
CA LYS A 72 3.28 -13.41 6.81
C LYS A 72 4.38 -12.36 6.83
N LEU A 73 4.00 -11.10 6.61
CA LEU A 73 4.91 -9.97 6.52
C LEU A 73 4.61 -8.97 7.63
N ARG A 74 5.62 -8.50 8.34
CA ARG A 74 5.49 -7.24 9.10
C ARG A 74 5.93 -6.10 8.21
N VAL A 75 5.14 -5.04 8.19
CA VAL A 75 5.51 -3.73 7.64
C VAL A 75 5.68 -2.75 8.79
N ASP A 76 6.78 -2.01 8.77
CA ASP A 76 7.14 -0.97 9.73
C ASP A 76 7.02 0.39 9.04
N PHE A 77 6.21 1.30 9.56
CA PHE A 77 5.97 2.61 8.96
C PHE A 77 6.79 3.71 9.63
N TYR A 78 7.27 4.64 8.82
CA TYR A 78 8.09 5.76 9.24
C TYR A 78 7.54 7.07 8.66
N GLY A 79 7.62 8.15 9.44
CA GLY A 79 7.35 9.49 8.95
C GLY A 79 8.43 10.00 7.99
N GLN A 80 8.23 11.20 7.43
CA GLN A 80 9.20 11.80 6.49
C GLN A 80 10.59 12.04 7.11
N ASN A 81 10.64 12.26 8.43
CA ASN A 81 11.87 12.42 9.19
C ASN A 81 12.50 11.09 9.62
N ARG A 82 12.04 9.96 9.05
CA ARG A 82 12.52 8.59 9.34
C ARG A 82 12.27 8.13 10.77
N ASN A 83 11.41 8.82 11.51
CA ASN A 83 10.96 8.39 12.83
C ASN A 83 9.94 7.26 12.67
N TYR A 84 10.11 6.19 13.45
CA TYR A 84 9.16 5.08 13.50
C TYR A 84 7.79 5.55 14.01
N ILE A 85 6.73 5.04 13.39
CA ILE A 85 5.33 5.35 13.75
C ILE A 85 4.67 4.14 14.39
N GLU A 86 4.56 3.05 13.63
CA GLU A 86 3.90 1.82 14.03
C GLU A 86 4.15 0.70 13.02
N SER A 87 3.72 -0.52 13.36
CA SER A 87 3.79 -1.67 12.47
C SER A 87 2.42 -2.31 12.23
N ARG A 88 2.29 -3.02 11.11
CA ARG A 88 1.14 -3.88 10.79
C ARG A 88 1.64 -5.25 10.33
N ILE A 89 0.83 -6.29 10.56
CA ILE A 89 1.03 -7.60 9.95
C ILE A 89 0.12 -7.73 8.72
N LEU A 90 0.70 -8.18 7.62
CA LEU A 90 0.02 -8.55 6.39
C LEU A 90 0.04 -10.07 6.24
N TYR A 91 -1.08 -10.61 5.76
CA TYR A 91 -1.27 -12.03 5.55
C TYR A 91 -1.56 -12.33 4.07
N ALA A 92 -1.55 -13.61 3.70
CA ALA A 92 -1.95 -14.05 2.37
C ALA A 92 -3.33 -13.49 1.97
N GLY A 93 -3.42 -12.96 0.76
CA GLY A 93 -4.60 -12.29 0.20
C GLY A 93 -4.70 -10.79 0.51
N ASP A 94 -3.94 -10.27 1.48
CA ASP A 94 -3.91 -8.83 1.74
C ASP A 94 -3.24 -8.08 0.59
N THR A 95 -3.72 -6.87 0.35
CA THR A 95 -3.11 -5.88 -0.55
C THR A 95 -2.76 -4.63 0.24
N ILE A 96 -1.57 -4.07 0.03
CA ILE A 96 -1.17 -2.79 0.63
C ILE A 96 -0.73 -1.82 -0.46
N LEU A 97 -1.24 -0.59 -0.41
CA LEU A 97 -0.65 0.57 -1.07
C LEU A 97 0.22 1.33 -0.06
N LEU A 98 1.48 1.56 -0.40
CA LEU A 98 2.40 2.42 0.32
C LEU A 98 2.39 3.79 -0.37
N ALA A 99 1.74 4.76 0.27
CA ALA A 99 1.37 6.03 -0.34
C ALA A 99 2.33 7.18 -0.03
N ALA A 100 2.94 7.18 1.17
CA ALA A 100 3.84 8.23 1.64
C ALA A 100 4.75 7.75 2.78
N GLY A 101 5.71 8.60 3.16
CA GLY A 101 6.65 8.32 4.25
C GLY A 101 7.69 7.27 3.89
N GLY A 102 8.24 6.61 4.90
CA GLY A 102 9.12 5.47 4.75
C GLY A 102 8.44 4.17 5.21
N HIS A 103 8.92 3.05 4.71
CA HIS A 103 8.51 1.74 5.18
C HIS A 103 9.70 0.78 5.21
N GLY A 104 9.61 -0.23 6.06
CA GLY A 104 10.51 -1.38 6.11
C GLY A 104 9.71 -2.67 6.27
N PHE A 105 10.34 -3.81 6.02
CA PHE A 105 9.68 -5.10 6.12
C PHE A 105 10.51 -6.10 6.91
N GLU A 106 9.82 -6.97 7.64
CA GLU A 106 10.39 -8.18 8.21
C GLU A 106 9.53 -9.38 7.80
N VAL A 107 10.16 -10.35 7.15
CA VAL A 107 9.52 -11.60 6.74
C VAL A 107 9.39 -12.51 7.96
N LEU A 108 8.17 -12.70 8.47
CA LEU A 108 7.90 -13.51 9.66
C LEU A 108 7.70 -14.98 9.30
N GLU A 109 7.19 -15.26 8.11
CA GLU A 109 7.03 -16.60 7.52
C GLU A 109 7.35 -16.51 6.02
N GLU A 110 7.75 -17.63 5.40
CA GLU A 110 8.09 -17.68 3.96
C GLU A 110 7.02 -16.98 3.12
N ILE A 111 7.44 -16.00 2.30
CA ILE A 111 6.56 -15.09 1.60
C ILE A 111 6.69 -15.18 0.08
N GLU A 112 5.54 -15.11 -0.60
CA GLU A 112 5.46 -14.74 -2.01
C GLU A 112 4.60 -13.49 -2.15
N MET A 113 5.07 -12.54 -2.94
CA MET A 113 4.35 -11.29 -3.18
C MET A 113 4.59 -10.77 -4.60
N ILE A 114 3.64 -9.98 -5.09
CA ILE A 114 3.75 -9.22 -6.34
C ILE A 114 3.81 -7.75 -5.98
N GLU A 115 4.73 -7.01 -6.59
CA GLU A 115 4.84 -5.57 -6.42
C GLU A 115 4.54 -4.85 -7.73
N VAL A 116 3.79 -3.75 -7.64
CA VAL A 116 3.52 -2.81 -8.72
C VAL A 116 4.02 -1.45 -8.27
N LYS A 117 5.04 -0.92 -8.95
CA LYS A 117 5.59 0.42 -8.67
C LYS A 117 5.12 1.45 -9.68
N GLN A 118 4.96 2.69 -9.22
CA GLN A 118 4.66 3.81 -10.10
C GLN A 118 5.86 4.14 -10.98
N GLY A 119 5.62 4.28 -12.28
CA GLY A 119 6.61 4.78 -13.22
C GLY A 119 6.50 6.30 -13.44
N PRO A 120 7.49 6.91 -14.12
CA PRO A 120 8.71 6.29 -14.66
C PRO A 120 9.66 5.78 -13.55
N TYR A 121 10.28 4.62 -13.77
CA TYR A 121 11.16 4.00 -12.77
C TYR A 121 12.52 4.68 -12.74
N ALA A 122 12.99 5.15 -11.56
CA ALA A 122 14.30 5.79 -11.42
C ALA A 122 15.37 4.88 -10.80
N GLY A 123 15.06 3.60 -10.55
CA GLY A 123 16.03 2.64 -10.05
C GLY A 123 16.40 2.89 -8.58
N GLU A 124 17.69 2.81 -8.26
CA GLU A 124 18.18 3.09 -6.89
C GLU A 124 17.98 4.55 -6.46
N ASN A 125 17.77 5.48 -7.41
CA ASN A 125 17.49 6.88 -7.09
C ASN A 125 16.09 7.09 -6.50
N ASP A 126 15.19 6.10 -6.57
CA ASP A 126 13.85 6.18 -6.00
C ASP A 126 13.84 6.13 -4.45
N LYS A 127 14.95 5.72 -3.82
CA LYS A 127 14.95 5.48 -2.36
C LYS A 127 16.26 5.84 -1.68
N THR A 128 16.14 6.33 -0.45
CA THR A 128 17.25 6.42 0.50
C THR A 128 17.02 5.41 1.62
N ARG A 129 17.99 4.54 1.89
CA ARG A 129 17.92 3.54 2.97
C ARG A 129 18.42 4.13 4.29
N PHE A 130 17.88 3.65 5.40
CA PHE A 130 18.25 4.05 6.76
C PHE A 130 18.05 2.89 7.74
N THR A 131 18.62 3.00 8.95
CA THR A 131 18.46 2.00 10.00
C THR A 131 17.03 2.02 10.53
N GLY A 132 16.35 0.87 10.51
CA GLY A 132 15.00 0.71 11.02
C GLY A 132 14.92 0.56 12.54
N ILE A 133 13.69 0.47 13.03
CA ILE A 133 13.34 0.20 14.43
C ILE A 133 13.88 -1.16 14.89
N ILE A 134 14.19 -1.29 16.18
CA ILE A 134 14.59 -2.56 16.79
C ILE A 134 13.38 -3.29 17.39
N ALA A 135 13.47 -4.62 17.49
CA ALA A 135 12.36 -5.46 17.90
C ALA A 135 11.76 -5.11 19.28
N SER A 136 12.57 -4.61 20.22
CA SER A 136 12.13 -4.23 21.57
C SER A 136 11.27 -2.97 21.62
N GLU A 137 11.26 -2.17 20.55
CA GLU A 137 10.55 -0.88 20.48
C GLU A 137 9.35 -0.94 19.51
N LEU A 138 9.06 -2.11 18.96
CA LEU A 138 7.96 -2.31 18.02
C LEU A 138 6.60 -2.11 18.69
N VAL A 139 5.73 -1.36 18.01
CA VAL A 139 4.32 -1.24 18.32
C VAL A 139 3.52 -1.77 17.14
N VAL A 140 3.15 -3.04 17.21
CA VAL A 140 2.30 -3.69 16.21
C VAL A 140 0.84 -3.42 16.56
N ARG A 141 0.10 -2.77 15.67
CA ARG A 141 -1.36 -2.65 15.83
C ARG A 141 -2.13 -3.56 14.88
N SER A 142 -3.36 -3.83 15.26
CA SER A 142 -4.37 -4.55 14.48
C SER A 142 -5.54 -3.61 14.14
N GLY A 143 -6.31 -3.91 13.10
CA GLY A 143 -7.30 -2.99 12.54
C GLY A 143 -8.26 -2.35 13.58
N ASN A 144 -8.39 -1.02 13.47
CA ASN A 144 -9.25 -0.06 14.20
C ASN A 144 -8.72 0.59 15.51
N ASP A 145 -7.40 0.60 15.75
CA ASP A 145 -6.78 1.52 16.75
C ASP A 145 -6.57 2.95 16.21
#